data_AF-A0A7S3NJ62-F1
#
_entry.id   AF-A0A7S3NJ62-F1
#
_cell.length_a   1.000
_cell.length_b   1.000
_cell.length_c   1.000
_cell.angle_alpha   90.00
_cell.angle_beta   90.00
_cell.angle_gamma   90.00
#
_symmetry.space_group_name_H-M   'P 1'
#
loop_
_entity.id
_entity.type
_entity.pdbx_description
1 polymer ?
#
loop_
_entity_poly.entity_id
_entity_poly.type
_entity_poly.pdbx_seq_one_letter_code
_entity_poly.pdbx_strand_id
1 'polypeptide(L)'
;ITIKTWLRTQMKTAVTVAAAIGGGGSVLVLCLKFVRKRIFLKSIPYKANEYGVGKHRTKKGATAEIRLATGADADQILRLVQGLALYENEPITTVELTAADFKRDLLAEKFYCFLVDLDDNIGVGIALFYPTYSTWQGSCIYLEDLYVDEKSRKHGLGSLLIKSVAAFAYARGAARLHWNALDWNTPALDFYKSCGATRLNEWVTLRMPRPQIASFLGISTIDEYSSVLQSNMPDASPYLSAVLNFSN
;
A
#
# COMPACT_ATOMS: atom_id res chain seq x y z
N ILE A 1 -15.50 15.79 20.63
CA ILE A 1 -16.64 15.16 19.92
C ILE A 1 -16.45 13.65 19.98
N THR A 2 -17.33 12.91 20.66
CA THR A 2 -17.22 11.45 20.79
C THR A 2 -17.31 10.78 19.42
N ILE A 3 -16.61 9.66 19.20
CA ILE A 3 -16.63 8.88 17.94
C ILE A 3 -18.08 8.65 17.47
N LYS A 4 -19.00 8.31 18.38
CA LYS A 4 -20.44 8.15 18.10
C LYS A 4 -21.12 9.40 17.51
N THR A 5 -20.79 10.59 18.02
CA THR A 5 -21.41 11.85 17.58
C THR A 5 -20.89 12.24 16.20
N TRP A 6 -19.60 12.04 15.94
CA TRP A 6 -19.01 12.27 14.61
C TRP A 6 -19.53 11.27 13.56
N LEU A 7 -19.66 9.98 13.93
CA LEU A 7 -20.26 8.94 13.08
C LEU A 7 -21.67 9.28 12.64
N ARG A 8 -22.51 9.78 13.58
CA ARG A 8 -23.88 10.21 13.26
C ARG A 8 -23.91 11.37 12.28
N THR A 9 -23.01 12.35 12.42
CA THR A 9 -22.92 13.49 11.50
C THR A 9 -22.46 13.06 10.11
N GLN A 10 -21.44 12.21 10.02
CA GLN A 10 -20.93 11.74 8.71
C GLN A 10 -21.91 10.80 8.00
N MET A 11 -22.63 9.94 8.73
CA MET A 11 -23.72 9.14 8.17
C MET A 11 -24.84 10.02 7.61
N LYS A 12 -25.22 11.08 8.33
CA LYS A 12 -26.22 12.05 7.81
C LYS A 12 -25.72 12.69 6.52
N THR A 13 -24.48 13.16 6.46
CA THR A 13 -23.91 13.75 5.25
C THR A 13 -23.87 12.76 4.08
N ALA A 14 -23.45 11.52 4.31
CA ALA A 14 -23.40 10.47 3.28
C ALA A 14 -24.78 10.10 2.73
N VAL A 15 -25.80 10.05 3.60
CA VAL A 15 -27.20 9.81 3.20
C VAL A 15 -27.75 11.00 2.41
N THR A 16 -27.47 12.24 2.82
CA THR A 16 -27.90 13.45 2.09
C THR A 16 -27.25 13.52 0.72
N VAL A 17 -25.96 13.21 0.61
CA VAL A 17 -25.25 13.17 -0.68
C VAL A 17 -25.82 12.08 -1.57
N ALA A 18 -26.01 10.85 -1.06
CA ALA A 18 -26.59 9.75 -1.84
C ALA A 18 -28.02 10.05 -2.34
N ALA A 19 -28.83 10.76 -1.55
CA ALA A 19 -30.18 11.19 -1.94
C ALA A 19 -30.17 12.26 -3.05
N ALA A 20 -29.13 13.11 -3.11
CA ALA A 20 -29.04 14.19 -4.08
C ALA A 20 -28.62 13.74 -5.50
N ILE A 21 -27.98 12.57 -5.64
CA ILE A 21 -27.41 12.09 -6.93
C ILE A 21 -28.28 11.03 -7.63
N GLY A 22 -29.48 10.72 -7.14
CA GLY A 22 -30.46 9.85 -7.82
C GLY A 22 -30.09 8.36 -7.97
N GLY A 23 -28.88 7.94 -7.59
CA GLY A 23 -28.41 6.55 -7.65
C GLY A 23 -28.59 5.79 -6.33
N GLY A 24 -29.83 5.50 -5.95
CA GLY A 24 -30.22 5.12 -4.57
C GLY A 24 -29.58 3.88 -3.92
N GLY A 25 -28.96 2.97 -4.69
CA GLY A 25 -28.32 1.76 -4.15
C GLY A 25 -26.79 1.80 -4.17
N SER A 26 -26.21 1.96 -5.36
CA SER A 26 -24.75 1.85 -5.56
C SER A 26 -23.97 3.00 -4.95
N VAL A 27 -24.50 4.22 -4.99
CA VAL A 27 -23.86 5.40 -4.40
C VAL A 27 -23.82 5.30 -2.88
N LEU A 28 -24.88 4.78 -2.26
CA LEU A 28 -24.96 4.60 -0.82
C LEU A 28 -23.98 3.53 -0.33
N VAL A 29 -23.83 2.42 -1.06
CA VAL A 29 -22.83 1.37 -0.78
C VAL A 29 -21.40 1.92 -0.92
N LEU A 30 -21.13 2.71 -1.96
CA LEU A 30 -19.83 3.35 -2.16
C LEU A 30 -19.52 4.33 -1.02
N CYS A 31 -20.49 5.17 -0.64
CA CYS A 31 -20.38 6.09 0.49
C CYS A 31 -20.15 5.34 1.81
N LEU A 32 -20.87 4.25 2.07
CA LEU A 32 -20.71 3.44 3.28
C LEU A 32 -19.34 2.76 3.33
N LYS A 33 -18.85 2.22 2.20
CA LYS A 33 -17.50 1.68 2.09
C LYS A 33 -16.45 2.76 2.35
N PHE A 34 -16.60 3.93 1.75
CA PHE A 34 -15.71 5.07 1.94
C PHE A 34 -15.69 5.56 3.39
N VAL A 35 -16.87 5.70 4.02
CA VAL A 35 -17.01 6.10 5.43
C VAL A 35 -16.42 5.05 6.35
N ARG A 36 -16.74 3.76 6.18
CA ARG A 36 -16.14 2.66 6.96
C ARG A 36 -14.63 2.61 6.82
N LYS A 37 -14.11 2.77 5.60
CA LYS A 37 -12.68 2.84 5.33
C LYS A 37 -12.06 4.05 6.04
N ARG A 38 -12.64 5.24 5.91
CA ARG A 38 -12.14 6.46 6.58
C ARG A 38 -12.19 6.36 8.11
N ILE A 39 -13.19 5.66 8.67
CA ILE A 39 -13.28 5.35 10.11
C ILE A 39 -12.18 4.38 10.51
N PHE A 40 -12.03 3.27 9.78
CA PHE A 40 -11.02 2.25 10.06
C PHE A 40 -9.60 2.83 10.00
N LEU A 41 -9.34 3.67 8.98
CA LEU A 41 -8.05 4.32 8.79
C LEU A 41 -7.77 5.37 9.88
N LYS A 42 -8.80 6.08 10.35
CA LYS A 42 -8.69 6.94 11.54
C LYS A 42 -8.58 6.17 12.86
N SER A 43 -8.93 4.88 12.84
CA SER A 43 -8.85 3.99 14.00
C SER A 43 -7.68 3.01 13.93
N ILE A 44 -6.74 3.19 12.98
CA ILE A 44 -5.47 2.48 13.02
C ILE A 44 -4.87 2.75 14.40
N PRO A 45 -4.46 1.71 15.15
CA PRO A 45 -4.01 1.86 16.52
C PRO A 45 -2.97 2.99 16.59
N TYR A 46 -3.34 4.06 17.29
CA TYR A 46 -2.47 5.19 17.54
C TYR A 46 -2.01 5.10 18.97
N LYS A 47 -0.69 4.99 19.15
CA LYS A 47 -0.07 5.15 20.45
C LYS A 47 0.68 6.46 20.42
N ALA A 48 0.23 7.40 21.24
CA ALA A 48 0.72 8.77 21.23
C ALA A 48 2.25 8.81 21.32
N ASN A 49 2.88 9.51 20.38
CA ASN A 49 4.34 9.63 20.25
C ASN A 49 5.08 8.30 20.00
N GLU A 50 4.40 7.23 19.60
CA GLU A 50 5.03 5.93 19.34
C GLU A 50 4.82 5.40 17.92
N TYR A 51 3.56 5.38 17.42
CA TYR A 51 3.21 4.92 16.07
C TYR A 51 1.75 5.22 15.70
N GLY A 52 1.40 5.01 14.43
CA GLY A 52 0.07 5.24 13.88
C GLY A 52 -0.07 6.58 13.17
N VAL A 53 -1.22 6.83 12.56
CA VAL A 53 -1.50 8.08 11.84
C VAL A 53 -1.58 9.26 12.81
N GLY A 54 -0.96 10.39 12.44
CA GLY A 54 -0.92 11.63 13.21
C GLY A 54 0.49 12.08 13.56
N LYS A 55 0.58 13.07 14.46
CA LYS A 55 1.83 13.69 14.90
C LYS A 55 2.52 12.89 15.99
N HIS A 56 3.85 12.86 15.92
CA HIS A 56 4.77 12.19 16.82
C HIS A 56 5.97 13.07 17.12
N ARG A 57 6.46 13.04 18.36
CA ARG A 57 7.76 13.66 18.70
C ARG A 57 8.88 12.65 18.50
N THR A 58 9.87 13.02 17.69
CA THR A 58 11.10 12.24 17.54
C THR A 58 11.98 12.40 18.78
N LYS A 59 12.92 11.48 19.00
CA LYS A 59 13.91 11.58 20.09
C LYS A 59 14.77 12.85 20.02
N LYS A 60 14.87 13.48 18.85
CA LYS A 60 15.61 14.72 18.62
C LYS A 60 14.76 15.98 18.77
N GLY A 61 13.50 15.85 19.20
CA GLY A 61 12.59 16.98 19.38
C GLY A 61 11.82 17.40 18.12
N ALA A 62 12.22 16.96 16.93
CA ALA A 62 11.49 17.21 15.67
C ALA A 62 10.08 16.60 15.70
N THR A 63 9.16 17.18 14.94
CA THR A 63 7.79 16.69 14.77
C THR A 63 7.70 15.84 13.51
N ALA A 64 7.34 14.58 13.64
CA ALA A 64 7.06 13.70 12.52
C ALA A 64 5.55 13.46 12.40
N GLU A 65 4.97 13.58 11.21
CA GLU A 65 3.56 13.30 10.96
C GLU A 65 3.40 12.13 10.00
N ILE A 66 2.79 11.04 10.48
CA ILE A 66 2.45 9.88 9.65
C ILE A 66 1.05 10.08 9.10
N ARG A 67 0.88 9.90 7.79
CA ARG A 67 -0.42 9.98 7.13
C ARG A 67 -0.53 8.94 6.03
N LEU A 68 -1.76 8.58 5.69
CA LEU A 68 -2.01 7.80 4.49
C LEU A 68 -1.89 8.68 3.26
N ALA A 69 -1.23 8.14 2.25
CA ALA A 69 -1.18 8.76 0.95
C ALA A 69 -2.58 8.78 0.31
N THR A 70 -2.80 9.82 -0.48
CA THR A 70 -3.96 10.03 -1.32
C THR A 70 -3.51 10.11 -2.78
N GLY A 71 -4.46 10.16 -3.73
CA GLY A 71 -4.11 10.36 -5.14
C GLY A 71 -3.41 11.70 -5.44
N ALA A 72 -3.39 12.64 -4.49
CA ALA A 72 -2.63 13.89 -4.61
C ALA A 72 -1.14 13.73 -4.25
N ASP A 73 -0.75 12.61 -3.65
CA ASP A 73 0.63 12.33 -3.23
C ASP A 73 1.42 11.50 -4.25
N ALA A 74 0.86 11.30 -5.45
CA ALA A 74 1.42 10.34 -6.40
C ALA A 74 2.82 10.74 -6.91
N ASP A 75 3.08 12.03 -7.10
CA ASP A 75 4.41 12.54 -7.44
C ASP A 75 5.41 12.32 -6.31
N GLN A 76 4.98 12.48 -5.05
CA GLN A 76 5.81 12.22 -3.88
C GLN A 76 6.13 10.73 -3.73
N ILE A 77 5.16 9.86 -3.98
CA ILE A 77 5.37 8.41 -4.01
C ILE A 77 6.42 8.06 -5.07
N LEU A 78 6.23 8.53 -6.31
CA LEU A 78 7.19 8.29 -7.40
C LEU A 78 8.60 8.73 -7.00
N ARG A 79 8.76 9.95 -6.46
CA ARG A 79 10.06 10.47 -6.02
C ARG A 79 10.71 9.60 -4.95
N LEU A 80 9.93 9.12 -3.97
CA LEU A 80 10.43 8.28 -2.88
C LEU A 80 10.83 6.88 -3.37
N VAL A 81 10.06 6.29 -4.29
CA VAL A 81 10.38 5.00 -4.91
C VAL A 81 11.63 5.11 -5.77
N GLN A 82 11.79 6.19 -6.54
CA GLN A 82 13.04 6.46 -7.27
C GLN A 82 14.23 6.67 -6.33
N GLY A 83 14.03 7.34 -5.19
CA GLY A 83 15.04 7.48 -4.14
C GLY A 83 15.44 6.15 -3.50
N LEU A 84 14.49 5.21 -3.36
CA LEU A 84 14.76 3.85 -2.93
C LEU A 84 15.57 3.08 -3.98
N ALA A 85 15.17 3.11 -5.25
CA ALA A 85 15.89 2.45 -6.33
C ALA A 85 17.37 2.88 -6.36
N LEU A 86 17.64 4.18 -6.29
CA LEU A 86 19.01 4.70 -6.19
C LEU A 86 19.77 4.17 -4.97
N TYR A 87 19.11 4.10 -3.80
CA TYR A 87 19.72 3.54 -2.59
C TYR A 87 20.00 2.03 -2.72
N GLU A 88 19.20 1.32 -3.51
CA GLU A 88 19.35 -0.10 -3.81
C GLU A 88 20.37 -0.41 -4.91
N ASN A 89 21.10 0.61 -5.38
CA ASN A 89 22.05 0.56 -6.51
C ASN A 89 21.38 0.24 -7.86
N GLU A 90 20.09 0.52 -7.98
CA GLU A 90 19.34 0.43 -9.22
C GLU A 90 19.22 1.81 -9.88
N PRO A 91 19.26 1.91 -11.22
CA PRO A 91 19.01 3.16 -11.91
C PRO A 91 17.54 3.58 -11.71
N ILE A 92 17.29 4.89 -11.72
CA ILE A 92 15.92 5.45 -11.65
C ILE A 92 15.01 4.86 -12.74
N THR A 93 15.57 4.52 -13.90
CA THR A 93 14.86 3.93 -15.04
C THR A 93 14.28 2.55 -14.74
N THR A 94 14.73 1.86 -13.69
CA THR A 94 14.09 0.62 -13.19
C THR A 94 12.68 0.89 -12.67
N VAL A 95 12.38 2.12 -12.24
CA VAL A 95 11.03 2.57 -11.91
C VAL A 95 10.30 2.96 -13.19
N GLU A 96 9.65 1.99 -13.82
CA GLU A 96 8.88 2.18 -15.06
C GLU A 96 7.52 2.87 -14.83
N LEU A 97 7.01 2.85 -13.59
CA LEU A 97 5.74 3.45 -13.22
C LEU A 97 5.80 4.99 -13.20
N THR A 98 4.74 5.62 -13.69
CA THR A 98 4.58 7.08 -13.62
C THR A 98 3.76 7.49 -12.39
N ALA A 99 3.74 8.79 -12.07
CA ALA A 99 2.85 9.33 -11.04
C ALA A 99 1.36 9.09 -11.38
N ALA A 100 1.00 9.07 -12.67
CA ALA A 100 -0.36 8.74 -13.09
C ALA A 100 -0.72 7.28 -12.77
N ASP A 101 0.23 6.34 -12.94
CA ASP A 101 0.05 4.94 -12.57
C ASP A 101 -0.15 4.78 -11.06
N PHE A 102 0.75 5.37 -10.25
CA PHE A 102 0.61 5.34 -8.78
C PHE A 102 -0.73 5.93 -8.33
N LYS A 103 -1.17 7.03 -8.94
CA LYS A 103 -2.48 7.64 -8.65
C LYS A 103 -3.62 6.69 -8.99
N ARG A 104 -3.63 6.11 -10.19
CA ARG A 104 -4.66 5.15 -10.63
C ARG A 104 -4.72 3.98 -9.66
N ASP A 105 -3.58 3.38 -9.37
CA ASP A 105 -3.49 2.12 -8.62
C ASP A 105 -3.78 2.32 -7.12
N LEU A 106 -3.40 3.47 -6.55
CA LEU A 106 -3.78 3.86 -5.18
C LEU A 106 -5.28 4.12 -5.06
N LEU A 107 -5.90 4.80 -6.03
CA LEU A 107 -7.35 5.04 -6.05
C LEU A 107 -8.15 3.75 -6.27
N ALA A 108 -7.59 2.81 -7.02
CA ALA A 108 -8.13 1.46 -7.20
C ALA A 108 -7.85 0.53 -6.00
N GLU A 109 -7.18 1.02 -4.97
CA GLU A 109 -6.82 0.27 -3.75
C GLU A 109 -5.98 -0.99 -4.03
N LYS A 110 -5.18 -0.98 -5.10
CA LYS A 110 -4.22 -2.07 -5.38
C LYS A 110 -3.14 -2.15 -4.30
N PHE A 111 -2.80 -1.02 -3.69
CA PHE A 111 -1.92 -0.92 -2.53
C PHE A 111 -2.37 0.19 -1.56
N TYR A 112 -1.74 0.20 -0.38
CA TYR A 112 -1.80 1.27 0.61
C TYR A 112 -0.41 1.87 0.76
N CYS A 113 -0.35 3.15 1.14
CA CYS A 113 0.91 3.83 1.33
C CYS A 113 0.82 4.77 2.52
N PHE A 114 1.76 4.67 3.45
CA PHE A 114 2.01 5.69 4.45
C PHE A 114 3.14 6.60 4.00
N LEU A 115 2.96 7.89 4.22
CA LEU A 115 3.99 8.91 4.09
C LEU A 115 4.31 9.49 5.47
N VAL A 116 5.54 9.97 5.62
CA VAL A 116 5.96 10.71 6.80
C VAL A 116 6.46 12.09 6.41
N ASP A 117 5.90 13.12 7.04
CA ASP A 117 6.40 14.49 6.99
C ASP A 117 7.30 14.73 8.22
N LEU A 118 8.37 15.54 8.09
CA LEU A 118 9.30 15.87 9.17
C LEU A 118 9.47 17.39 9.26
N ASP A 119 8.94 17.97 10.33
CA ASP A 119 8.79 19.42 10.50
C ASP A 119 8.14 20.03 9.24
N ASP A 120 8.84 20.92 8.54
CA ASP A 120 8.34 21.56 7.31
C ASP A 120 8.63 20.73 6.03
N ASN A 121 9.34 19.61 6.14
CA ASN A 121 9.68 18.76 5.00
C ASN A 121 8.59 17.72 4.75
N ILE A 122 7.90 17.84 3.61
CA ILE A 122 6.77 16.99 3.25
C ILE A 122 7.23 15.73 2.51
N GLY A 123 6.71 14.58 2.92
CA GLY A 123 6.91 13.28 2.29
C GLY A 123 8.38 12.90 2.27
N VAL A 124 9.03 12.83 3.44
CA VAL A 124 10.45 12.45 3.56
C VAL A 124 10.67 10.95 3.74
N GLY A 125 9.59 10.17 3.75
CA GLY A 125 9.66 8.71 3.78
C GLY A 125 8.34 8.06 3.41
N ILE A 126 8.43 6.79 3.01
CA ILE A 126 7.35 5.97 2.46
C ILE A 126 7.34 4.60 3.14
N ALA A 127 6.14 4.06 3.33
CA ALA A 127 5.91 2.64 3.48
C ALA A 127 4.74 2.21 2.58
N LEU A 128 5.05 1.49 1.49
CA LEU A 128 4.08 0.97 0.52
C LEU A 128 3.82 -0.50 0.81
N PHE A 129 2.57 -0.90 0.93
CA PHE A 129 2.19 -2.26 1.32
C PHE A 129 0.83 -2.67 0.76
N TYR A 130 0.58 -3.96 0.66
CA TYR A 130 -0.67 -4.51 0.12
C TYR A 130 -1.06 -5.82 0.80
N PRO A 131 -2.36 -6.20 0.77
CA PRO A 131 -2.80 -7.46 1.33
C PRO A 131 -2.29 -8.65 0.50
N THR A 132 -1.88 -9.69 1.20
CA THR A 132 -1.56 -11.00 0.62
C THR A 132 -2.31 -12.10 1.38
N TYR A 133 -2.18 -13.34 0.93
CA TYR A 133 -2.84 -14.48 1.56
C TYR A 133 -1.87 -15.64 1.73
N SER A 134 -1.83 -16.21 2.94
CA SER A 134 -1.19 -17.49 3.22
C SER A 134 -2.25 -18.57 3.20
N THR A 135 -2.03 -19.63 2.43
CA THR A 135 -2.89 -20.82 2.46
C THR A 135 -2.86 -21.53 3.82
N TRP A 136 -1.85 -21.25 4.67
CA TRP A 136 -1.71 -21.87 5.99
C TRP A 136 -2.21 -20.97 7.12
N GLN A 137 -2.16 -19.65 6.96
CA GLN A 137 -2.41 -18.70 8.06
C GLN A 137 -3.49 -17.66 7.74
N GLY A 138 -4.01 -17.64 6.51
CA GLY A 138 -5.03 -16.70 6.08
C GLY A 138 -4.47 -15.33 5.66
N SER A 139 -5.22 -14.27 5.91
CA SER A 139 -4.89 -12.91 5.48
C SER A 139 -3.54 -12.43 6.03
N CYS A 140 -2.72 -11.84 5.18
CA CYS A 140 -1.39 -11.31 5.50
C CYS A 140 -1.23 -9.90 4.91
N ILE A 141 -0.15 -9.20 5.25
CA ILE A 141 0.28 -7.97 4.58
C ILE A 141 1.70 -8.17 4.05
N TYR A 142 1.94 -7.70 2.82
CA TYR A 142 3.27 -7.57 2.23
C TYR A 142 3.68 -6.09 2.26
N LEU A 143 4.84 -5.79 2.85
CA LEU A 143 5.48 -4.48 2.78
C LEU A 143 6.43 -4.50 1.57
N GLU A 144 6.08 -3.73 0.54
CA GLU A 144 6.84 -3.63 -0.70
C GLU A 144 8.05 -2.73 -0.51
N ASP A 145 7.79 -1.46 -0.19
CA ASP A 145 8.82 -0.44 -0.08
C ASP A 145 8.82 0.16 1.33
N LEU A 146 10.02 0.31 1.90
CA LEU A 146 10.26 1.11 3.09
C LEU A 146 11.48 1.98 2.87
N TYR A 147 11.27 3.29 2.79
CA TYR A 147 12.35 4.23 2.51
C TYR A 147 12.19 5.52 3.28
N VAL A 148 13.31 6.11 3.67
CA VAL A 148 13.40 7.45 4.26
C VAL A 148 14.56 8.16 3.57
N ASP A 149 14.29 9.37 3.07
CA ASP A 149 15.28 10.25 2.46
C ASP A 149 16.51 10.34 3.36
N GLU A 150 17.69 10.25 2.77
CA GLU A 150 18.95 10.17 3.51
C GLU A 150 19.12 11.32 4.53
N LYS A 151 18.76 12.54 4.12
CA LYS A 151 18.83 13.76 4.95
C LYS A 151 17.89 13.71 6.17
N SER A 152 16.84 12.90 6.12
CA SER A 152 15.83 12.75 7.17
C SER A 152 16.04 11.51 8.04
N ARG A 153 17.08 10.71 7.76
CA ARG A 153 17.43 9.52 8.58
C ARG A 153 17.89 9.91 9.98
N LYS A 154 18.00 8.90 10.85
CA LYS A 154 18.40 9.04 12.28
C LYS A 154 17.42 9.89 13.13
N HIS A 155 16.17 10.05 12.68
CA HIS A 155 15.05 10.61 13.46
C HIS A 155 14.07 9.53 13.95
N GLY A 156 14.31 8.25 13.64
CA GLY A 156 13.41 7.14 13.99
C GLY A 156 12.23 6.95 13.03
N LEU A 157 12.23 7.61 11.87
CA LEU A 157 11.11 7.58 10.92
C LEU A 157 10.87 6.20 10.32
N GLY A 158 11.93 5.44 10.02
CA GLY A 158 11.78 4.06 9.52
C GLY A 158 11.06 3.16 10.53
N SER A 159 11.43 3.25 11.81
CA SER A 159 10.72 2.56 12.91
C SER A 159 9.26 3.01 13.00
N LEU A 160 9.00 4.30 12.84
CA LEU A 160 7.66 4.87 12.93
C LEU A 160 6.75 4.37 11.78
N LEU A 161 7.28 4.34 10.56
CA LEU A 161 6.61 3.82 9.37
C LEU A 161 6.29 2.33 9.50
N ILE A 162 7.28 1.47 9.78
CA ILE A 162 7.05 0.02 9.87
C ILE A 162 6.13 -0.35 11.04
N LYS A 163 6.20 0.35 12.18
CA LYS A 163 5.24 0.17 13.28
C LYS A 163 3.83 0.56 12.87
N SER A 164 3.67 1.59 12.05
CA SER A 164 2.36 2.00 11.53
C SER A 164 1.77 0.95 10.58
N VAL A 165 2.61 0.31 9.75
CA VAL A 165 2.21 -0.85 8.93
C VAL A 165 1.86 -2.05 9.80
N ALA A 166 2.66 -2.36 10.82
CA ALA A 166 2.40 -3.46 11.74
C ALA A 166 1.09 -3.24 12.53
N ALA A 167 0.82 -2.02 12.98
CA ALA A 167 -0.45 -1.66 13.62
C ALA A 167 -1.64 -1.80 12.67
N PHE A 168 -1.49 -1.40 11.41
CA PHE A 168 -2.49 -1.63 10.37
C PHE A 168 -2.74 -3.12 10.15
N ALA A 169 -1.68 -3.92 10.00
CA ALA A 169 -1.77 -5.36 9.81
C ALA A 169 -2.48 -6.04 10.99
N TYR A 170 -2.08 -5.71 12.22
CA TYR A 170 -2.69 -6.22 13.45
C TYR A 170 -4.18 -5.86 13.55
N ALA A 171 -4.54 -4.61 13.28
CA ALA A 171 -5.94 -4.17 13.31
C ALA A 171 -6.81 -4.84 12.24
N ARG A 172 -6.21 -5.35 11.15
CA ARG A 172 -6.90 -6.14 10.12
C ARG A 172 -6.95 -7.63 10.42
N GLY A 173 -6.37 -8.08 11.53
CA GLY A 173 -6.25 -9.50 11.86
C GLY A 173 -5.31 -10.24 10.90
N ALA A 174 -4.34 -9.54 10.31
CA ALA A 174 -3.34 -10.17 9.45
C ALA A 174 -2.47 -11.10 10.30
N ALA A 175 -2.29 -12.34 9.84
CA ALA A 175 -1.50 -13.34 10.54
C ALA A 175 0.00 -13.02 10.56
N ARG A 176 0.49 -12.29 9.55
CA ARG A 176 1.88 -11.85 9.45
C ARG A 176 2.05 -10.62 8.56
N LEU A 177 3.17 -9.94 8.78
CA LEU A 177 3.77 -8.96 7.89
C LEU A 177 5.05 -9.56 7.31
N HIS A 178 5.21 -9.60 5.99
CA HIS A 178 6.45 -10.04 5.33
C HIS A 178 6.93 -9.00 4.31
N TRP A 179 8.22 -9.05 4.00
CA TRP A 179 8.87 -8.20 2.99
C TRP A 179 10.18 -8.85 2.57
N ASN A 180 10.73 -8.38 1.46
CA ASN A 180 12.07 -8.71 1.02
C ASN A 180 13.06 -7.60 1.41
N ALA A 181 14.32 -7.98 1.53
CA ALA A 181 15.42 -7.05 1.70
C ALA A 181 16.61 -7.58 0.90
N LEU A 182 17.42 -6.67 0.36
CA LEU A 182 18.65 -7.05 -0.35
C LEU A 182 19.65 -7.64 0.64
N ASP A 183 20.28 -8.74 0.23
CA ASP A 183 21.18 -9.54 1.07
C ASP A 183 22.42 -8.76 1.53
N TRP A 184 22.92 -7.85 0.70
CA TRP A 184 24.03 -6.96 1.00
C TRP A 184 23.67 -5.85 1.98
N ASN A 185 22.38 -5.56 2.20
CA ASN A 185 21.92 -4.43 3.00
C ASN A 185 21.88 -4.77 4.49
N THR A 186 23.06 -5.07 5.07
CA THR A 186 23.24 -5.36 6.49
C THR A 186 22.57 -4.33 7.41
N PRO A 187 22.67 -3.00 7.17
CA PRO A 187 21.98 -2.02 8.02
C PRO A 187 20.46 -2.21 8.06
N ALA A 188 19.83 -2.51 6.92
CA ALA A 188 18.39 -2.80 6.87
C ALA A 188 18.07 -4.13 7.55
N LEU A 189 18.87 -5.18 7.31
CA LEU A 189 18.67 -6.50 7.93
C LEU A 189 18.76 -6.45 9.46
N ASP A 190 19.74 -5.74 10.01
CA ASP A 190 19.88 -5.53 11.46
C ASP A 190 18.70 -4.72 12.03
N PHE A 191 18.28 -3.68 11.31
CA PHE A 191 17.09 -2.92 11.65
C PHE A 191 15.84 -3.80 11.70
N TYR A 192 15.61 -4.64 10.69
CA TYR A 192 14.47 -5.55 10.63
C TYR A 192 14.50 -6.59 11.75
N LYS A 193 15.67 -7.15 12.05
CA LYS A 193 15.86 -8.05 13.20
C LYS A 193 15.50 -7.36 14.51
N SER A 194 15.89 -6.09 14.69
CA SER A 194 15.52 -5.31 15.89
C SER A 194 14.01 -5.03 16.01
N CYS A 195 13.28 -5.08 14.89
CA CYS A 195 11.82 -4.98 14.86
C CYS A 195 11.11 -6.31 15.18
N GLY A 196 11.86 -7.41 15.35
CA GLY A 196 11.32 -8.76 15.57
C GLY A 196 11.13 -9.58 14.30
N ALA A 197 11.65 -9.12 13.15
CA ALA A 197 11.60 -9.90 11.91
C ALA A 197 12.60 -11.06 11.95
N THR A 198 12.22 -12.19 11.35
CA THR A 198 13.09 -13.36 11.17
C THR A 198 13.39 -13.55 9.69
N ARG A 199 14.68 -13.72 9.34
CA ARG A 199 15.10 -14.01 7.96
C ARG A 199 14.75 -15.46 7.62
N LEU A 200 14.12 -15.68 6.47
CA LEU A 200 13.78 -17.00 5.94
C LEU A 200 14.82 -17.42 4.90
N ASN A 201 15.71 -18.36 5.25
CA ASN A 201 16.80 -18.78 4.35
C ASN A 201 16.39 -19.90 3.37
N GLU A 202 15.29 -20.60 3.64
CA GLU A 202 14.83 -21.75 2.83
C GLU A 202 13.98 -21.33 1.62
N TRP A 203 13.53 -20.08 1.58
CA TRP A 203 12.64 -19.57 0.54
C TRP A 203 13.41 -18.69 -0.43
N VAL A 204 13.27 -18.96 -1.72
CA VAL A 204 13.86 -18.17 -2.81
C VAL A 204 12.78 -17.40 -3.57
N THR A 205 13.08 -16.15 -3.92
CA THR A 205 12.20 -15.34 -4.77
C THR A 205 12.42 -15.71 -6.22
N LEU A 206 11.38 -16.20 -6.89
CA LEU A 206 11.39 -16.48 -8.32
C LEU A 206 10.55 -15.44 -9.06
N ARG A 207 10.97 -15.02 -10.25
CA ARG A 207 10.29 -14.02 -11.07
C ARG A 207 10.26 -14.45 -12.53
N MET A 208 9.09 -14.35 -13.17
CA MET A 208 8.91 -14.50 -14.60
C MET A 208 8.37 -13.18 -15.17
N PRO A 209 9.21 -12.33 -15.79
CA PRO A 209 8.75 -11.06 -16.35
C PRO A 209 7.79 -11.26 -17.53
N ARG A 210 7.06 -10.20 -17.90
CA ARG A 210 5.99 -10.26 -18.93
C ARG A 210 6.43 -10.93 -20.24
N PRO A 211 7.61 -10.65 -20.83
CA PRO A 211 8.05 -11.33 -22.05
C PRO A 211 8.23 -12.84 -21.87
N GLN A 212 8.73 -13.29 -20.72
CA GLN A 212 8.91 -14.72 -20.41
C GLN A 212 7.56 -15.40 -20.14
N ILE A 213 6.59 -14.69 -19.53
CA ILE A 213 5.21 -15.18 -19.41
C ILE A 213 4.60 -15.41 -20.81
N ALA A 214 4.73 -14.43 -21.70
CA ALA A 214 4.22 -14.52 -23.06
C ALA A 214 4.84 -15.70 -23.83
N SER A 215 6.17 -15.84 -23.74
CA SER A 215 6.91 -16.96 -24.31
C SER A 215 6.47 -18.32 -23.75
N PHE A 216 6.30 -18.43 -22.42
CA PHE A 216 5.84 -19.66 -21.77
C PHE A 216 4.42 -20.07 -22.21
N LEU A 217 3.55 -19.09 -22.47
CA LEU A 217 2.19 -19.31 -22.97
C LEU A 217 2.13 -19.52 -24.49
N GLY A 218 3.23 -19.31 -25.22
CA GLY A 218 3.24 -19.39 -26.69
C GLY A 218 2.42 -18.29 -27.37
N ILE A 219 2.26 -17.13 -26.73
CA ILE A 219 1.50 -15.98 -27.25
C ILE A 219 2.41 -14.77 -27.46
N SER A 220 2.09 -13.95 -28.45
CA SER A 220 2.82 -12.72 -28.76
C SER A 220 2.12 -11.47 -28.24
N THR A 221 0.78 -11.49 -28.11
CA THR A 221 -0.02 -10.34 -27.66
C THR A 221 -1.12 -10.70 -26.66
N ILE A 222 -1.61 -9.69 -25.92
CA ILE A 222 -2.76 -9.85 -25.01
C ILE A 222 -4.07 -10.11 -25.77
N ASP A 223 -4.18 -9.63 -27.02
CA ASP A 223 -5.35 -9.78 -27.87
C ASP A 223 -5.47 -11.22 -28.39
N GLU A 224 -4.33 -11.86 -28.71
CA GLU A 224 -4.26 -13.30 -28.98
C GLU A 224 -4.77 -14.11 -27.78
N TYR A 225 -4.35 -13.76 -26.56
CA TYR A 225 -4.81 -14.44 -25.34
C TYR A 225 -6.30 -14.22 -25.06
N SER A 226 -6.80 -13.00 -25.27
CA SER A 226 -8.22 -12.66 -25.08
C SER A 226 -9.11 -13.43 -26.05
N SER A 227 -8.66 -13.59 -27.30
CA SER A 227 -9.34 -14.39 -28.32
C SER A 227 -9.34 -15.89 -27.97
N VAL A 228 -8.23 -16.41 -27.43
CA VAL A 228 -8.12 -17.79 -26.92
C VAL A 228 -9.02 -18.03 -25.72
N LEU A 229 -9.16 -17.04 -24.81
CA LEU A 229 -10.05 -17.16 -23.66
C LEU A 229 -11.53 -17.17 -24.07
N GLN A 230 -11.92 -16.28 -24.99
CA GLN A 230 -13.31 -16.20 -25.47
C GLN A 230 -13.73 -17.45 -26.26
N SER A 231 -12.83 -18.04 -27.05
CA SER A 231 -13.14 -19.26 -27.81
C SER A 231 -13.24 -20.51 -26.93
N ASN A 232 -12.44 -20.60 -25.86
CA ASN A 232 -12.40 -21.76 -24.97
C ASN A 232 -13.33 -21.65 -23.75
N MET A 233 -13.79 -20.44 -23.40
CA MET A 233 -14.74 -20.18 -22.31
C MET A 233 -15.85 -19.23 -22.78
N PRO A 234 -16.79 -19.72 -23.62
CA PRO A 234 -17.82 -18.88 -24.25
C PRO A 234 -18.83 -18.32 -23.24
N ASP A 235 -19.04 -19.01 -22.11
CA ASP A 235 -19.81 -18.47 -20.99
C ASP A 235 -18.88 -17.60 -20.15
N ALA A 236 -19.21 -16.30 -20.06
CA ALA A 236 -18.48 -15.27 -19.31
C ALA A 236 -18.41 -15.62 -17.81
N SER A 237 -17.53 -16.55 -17.48
CA SER A 237 -17.23 -16.97 -16.12
C SER A 237 -16.78 -15.73 -15.33
N PRO A 238 -17.12 -15.63 -14.03
CA PRO A 238 -16.56 -14.61 -13.14
C PRO A 238 -15.04 -14.50 -13.22
N TYR A 239 -14.38 -15.60 -13.61
CA TYR A 239 -12.95 -15.66 -13.90
C TYR A 239 -12.54 -14.76 -15.09
N LEU A 240 -13.27 -14.80 -16.20
CA LEU A 240 -12.97 -13.98 -17.39
C LEU A 240 -13.12 -12.49 -17.08
N SER A 241 -14.17 -12.11 -16.35
CA SER A 241 -14.35 -10.72 -15.89
C SER A 241 -13.24 -10.30 -14.89
N ALA A 242 -12.77 -11.20 -14.03
CA ALA A 242 -11.66 -10.90 -13.12
C ALA A 242 -10.32 -10.71 -13.88
N VAL A 243 -10.05 -11.52 -14.89
CA VAL A 243 -8.85 -11.42 -15.74
C VAL A 243 -8.84 -10.14 -16.58
N LEU A 244 -9.96 -9.83 -17.23
CA LEU A 244 -10.06 -8.65 -18.09
C LEU A 244 -10.04 -7.33 -17.30
N ASN A 245 -10.61 -7.30 -16.09
CA ASN A 245 -10.57 -6.11 -15.23
C ASN A 245 -9.20 -5.83 -14.62
N PHE A 246 -8.28 -6.81 -14.59
CA PHE A 246 -6.90 -6.60 -14.13
C PHE A 246 -6.00 -5.93 -15.17
N SER A 247 -6.46 -5.83 -16.42
CA SER A 247 -5.64 -5.46 -17.58
C SER A 247 -5.64 -3.95 -17.90
N ASN A 248 -6.27 -3.10 -17.08
CA ASN A 248 -6.35 -1.63 -17.23
C ASN A 248 -5.73 -0.85 -16.05
#